data_AF-A0A2M4AVU3-F1
#
_entry.id   AF-A0A2M4AVU3-F1
#
_cell.length_a   1.000
_cell.length_b   1.000
_cell.length_c   1.000
_cell.angle_alpha   90.00
_cell.angle_beta   90.00
_cell.angle_gamma   90.00
#
_symmetry.space_group_name_H-M   'P 1'
#
loop_
_entity.id
_entity.type
_entity.pdbx_description
1 polymer ?
#
loop_
_entity_poly.entity_id
_entity_poly.type
_entity_poly.pdbx_seq_one_letter_code
_entity_poly.pdbx_strand_id
1 'polypeptide(L)'
;MRISVDGLLVYFPYEYIYPEQYAYMLELKRTFDAKGHCLLEMPSGTGKTTTLLSLTVAYILENPHVVRKLIYCSRTVPEIEKVIAELKHLMNYYEKQTGSMPNITGLVLSSRKNMCIHPEVSREREGKIVDARCYGMTASYVRERAAHDESAPVCQYYEGFQAEGKESMLPAGVYSIDDLKEFGRERNWCPYFLSRFAINQAHVVVYSYYYLLDPKVAEVVSKELTRESVVVCDEAHNIDNVCVDSMSVKINKRLIERSTTGIHNLEQKISELKEDDKRRLNDEYTRLVQGLKDASFSRETDMVVANPVLPNEILREVVPGNIRNADHFLSFLKRFIEYIKSRLRVQHVVQESPAGFLRDIQRQVCIERKPLRFCADRLQSLLRTLEITDLSEYGPLSVITSFATLVSTYTKGFTIIIEPFDDKTPTVSNPILHFSCLDSSIAMKPIFQRFQSVVITSGTLSPMDMYPKILDFEPVVMSSFTMTLARPCLLPMIVARGNDQVAISSRFETREDTAVTRNYGQLLVETAKTVPDGIVCFFTSY
;
A
#
# COMPACT_ATOMS: atom_id res chain seq x y z
N MET A 1 20.13 28.76 -4.66
CA MET A 1 20.29 29.80 -3.63
C MET A 1 20.67 29.17 -2.28
N ARG A 2 21.38 29.88 -1.40
CA ARG A 2 21.65 29.46 -0.01
C ARG A 2 20.72 30.22 0.93
N ILE A 3 19.96 29.50 1.75
CA ILE A 3 18.91 30.06 2.61
C ILE A 3 19.19 29.64 4.05
N SER A 4 19.07 30.56 5.01
CA SER A 4 19.10 30.20 6.44
C SER A 4 17.67 30.08 6.97
N VAL A 5 17.32 28.87 7.43
CA VAL A 5 16.01 28.54 8.02
C VAL A 5 16.23 28.26 9.51
N ASP A 6 15.98 29.25 10.37
CA ASP A 6 16.23 29.18 11.82
C ASP A 6 17.61 28.59 12.17
N GLY A 7 18.67 29.00 11.46
CA GLY A 7 20.04 28.55 11.69
C GLY A 7 20.51 27.35 10.85
N LEU A 8 19.60 26.62 10.19
CA LEU A 8 19.96 25.55 9.24
C LEU A 8 20.26 26.14 7.86
N LEU A 9 21.41 25.78 7.28
CA LEU A 9 21.78 26.21 5.93
C LEU A 9 21.17 25.28 4.86
N VAL A 10 20.18 25.78 4.13
CA VAL A 10 19.48 25.04 3.08
C VAL A 10 19.97 25.47 1.70
N TYR A 11 20.40 24.50 0.90
CA TYR A 11 20.69 24.70 -0.52
C TYR A 11 19.42 24.47 -1.33
N PHE A 12 18.87 25.55 -1.88
CA PHE A 12 17.68 25.51 -2.72
C PHE A 12 18.09 25.51 -4.20
N PRO A 13 17.60 24.60 -5.06
CA PRO A 13 18.12 24.40 -6.41
C PRO A 13 17.69 25.46 -7.43
N TYR A 14 16.88 26.43 -7.00
CA TYR A 14 16.44 27.57 -7.82
C TYR A 14 17.07 28.89 -7.35
N GLU A 15 17.02 29.89 -8.23
CA GLU A 15 17.53 31.25 -7.97
C GLU A 15 16.58 32.05 -7.06
N TYR A 16 15.28 31.82 -7.17
CA TYR A 16 14.23 32.53 -6.43
C TYR A 16 13.43 31.57 -5.54
N ILE A 17 12.95 32.07 -4.41
CA ILE A 17 12.04 31.37 -3.49
C ILE A 17 10.79 32.22 -3.26
N TYR A 18 9.64 31.57 -3.10
CA TYR A 18 8.41 32.22 -2.69
C TYR A 18 8.33 32.40 -1.16
N PRO A 19 7.67 33.45 -0.66
CA PRO A 19 7.47 33.64 0.78
C PRO A 19 6.81 32.43 1.45
N GLU A 20 5.81 31.83 0.79
CA GLU A 20 5.14 30.61 1.27
C GLU A 20 6.06 29.39 1.35
N GLN A 21 7.03 29.25 0.42
CA GLN A 21 8.03 28.18 0.49
C GLN A 21 8.92 28.35 1.72
N TYR A 22 9.32 29.58 2.04
CA TYR A 22 10.12 29.86 3.24
C TYR A 22 9.32 29.60 4.53
N ALA A 23 8.08 30.05 4.59
CA ALA A 23 7.18 29.78 5.71
C ALA A 23 6.96 28.27 5.90
N TYR A 24 6.76 27.54 4.81
CA TYR A 24 6.68 26.08 4.82
C TYR A 24 7.94 25.43 5.38
N MET A 25 9.12 25.91 5.00
CA MET A 25 10.39 25.40 5.53
C MET A 25 10.51 25.63 7.05
N LEU A 26 10.09 26.79 7.56
CA LEU A 26 10.12 27.08 9.00
C LEU A 26 9.24 26.12 9.80
N GLU A 27 7.99 25.93 9.36
CA GLU A 27 7.05 25.04 10.05
C GLU A 27 7.47 23.56 9.97
N LEU A 28 8.03 23.15 8.84
CA LEU A 28 8.56 21.80 8.68
C LEU A 28 9.78 21.58 9.57
N LYS A 29 10.69 22.56 9.67
CA LYS A 29 11.84 22.47 10.58
C LYS A 29 11.41 22.36 12.04
N ARG A 30 10.45 23.18 12.48
CA ARG A 30 9.87 23.10 13.85
C ARG A 30 9.33 21.71 14.15
N THR A 31 8.72 21.06 13.16
CA THR A 31 8.21 19.70 13.30
C THR A 31 9.35 18.69 13.56
N PHE A 32 10.45 18.80 12.82
CA PHE A 32 11.61 17.92 12.96
C PHE A 32 12.33 18.13 14.30
N ASP A 33 12.47 19.39 14.73
CA ASP A 33 13.07 19.76 16.00
C ASP A 33 12.22 19.22 17.18
N ALA A 34 10.90 19.31 17.10
CA ALA A 34 9.96 18.85 18.12
C ALA A 34 9.73 17.33 18.14
N LYS A 35 10.17 16.59 17.12
CA LYS A 35 9.94 15.14 16.95
C LYS A 35 8.46 14.74 16.99
N GLY A 36 7.61 15.54 16.35
CA GLY A 36 6.17 15.29 16.29
C GLY A 36 5.64 15.13 14.87
N HIS A 37 4.33 14.90 14.76
CA HIS A 37 3.63 14.84 13.47
C HIS A 37 3.18 16.25 13.06
N CYS A 38 3.01 16.48 11.76
CA CYS A 38 2.46 17.74 11.27
C CYS A 38 1.50 17.57 10.12
N LEU A 39 0.62 18.56 9.98
CA LEU A 39 -0.34 18.70 8.91
C LEU A 39 -0.10 20.05 8.23
N LEU A 40 0.34 20.02 6.97
CA LEU A 40 0.72 21.23 6.23
C LEU A 40 -0.05 21.32 4.91
N GLU A 41 -0.90 22.32 4.78
CA GLU A 41 -1.59 22.61 3.52
C GLU A 41 -0.76 23.61 2.70
N MET A 42 -0.19 23.16 1.58
CA MET A 42 0.56 24.03 0.67
C MET A 42 0.01 23.94 -0.75
N PRO A 43 -0.48 25.06 -1.34
CA PRO A 43 -1.20 25.06 -2.60
C PRO A 43 -0.35 24.55 -3.76
N SER A 44 -1.02 23.89 -4.70
CA SER A 44 -0.39 23.32 -5.89
C SER A 44 0.33 24.38 -6.73
N GLY A 45 1.46 24.00 -7.34
CA GLY A 45 2.25 24.89 -8.19
C GLY A 45 3.28 25.75 -7.46
N THR A 46 3.32 25.73 -6.13
CA THR A 46 4.29 26.49 -5.32
C THR A 46 5.62 25.75 -5.09
N GLY A 47 5.89 24.61 -5.74
CA GLY A 47 7.16 23.88 -5.58
C GLY A 47 7.32 23.15 -4.24
N LYS A 48 6.24 22.53 -3.75
CA LYS A 48 6.20 21.79 -2.48
C LYS A 48 7.24 20.69 -2.36
N THR A 49 7.33 19.84 -3.36
CA THR A 49 8.25 18.70 -3.39
C THR A 49 9.69 19.18 -3.27
N THR A 50 10.10 20.15 -4.09
CA THR A 50 11.45 20.72 -4.02
C THR A 50 11.76 21.35 -2.66
N THR A 51 10.82 22.12 -2.11
CA THR A 51 10.96 22.79 -0.80
C THR A 51 11.17 21.78 0.32
N LEU A 52 10.34 20.73 0.33
CA LEU A 52 10.42 19.64 1.30
C LEU A 52 11.70 18.83 1.17
N LEU A 53 12.11 18.46 -0.05
CA LEU A 53 13.35 17.71 -0.29
C LEU A 53 14.57 18.53 0.11
N SER A 54 14.61 19.82 -0.25
CA SER A 54 15.75 20.71 0.03
C SER A 54 16.00 20.84 1.53
N LEU A 55 14.94 21.08 2.30
CA LEU A 55 15.03 21.21 3.75
C LEU A 55 15.38 19.87 4.41
N THR A 56 14.74 18.77 4.00
CA THR A 56 14.97 17.46 4.63
C THR A 56 16.38 16.94 4.37
N VAL A 57 16.90 17.13 3.15
CA VAL A 57 18.28 16.76 2.82
C VAL A 57 19.28 17.59 3.64
N ALA A 58 19.07 18.90 3.74
CA ALA A 58 19.91 19.76 4.58
C ALA A 58 19.88 19.31 6.05
N TYR A 59 18.70 18.96 6.57
CA TYR A 59 18.52 18.50 7.94
C TYR A 59 19.22 17.16 8.21
N ILE A 60 19.14 16.19 7.28
CA ILE A 60 19.84 14.90 7.39
C ILE A 60 21.36 15.08 7.41
N LEU A 61 21.88 15.99 6.58
CA LEU A 61 23.32 16.27 6.49
C LEU A 61 23.86 16.92 7.77
N GLU A 62 23.12 17.87 8.35
CA GLU A 62 23.57 18.59 9.55
C GLU A 62 23.27 17.83 10.85
N ASN A 63 22.16 17.08 10.90
CA ASN A 63 21.67 16.38 12.09
C ASN A 63 21.41 14.88 11.85
N PRO A 64 22.42 14.08 11.47
CA PRO A 64 22.26 12.67 11.14
C PRO A 64 21.80 11.80 12.32
N HIS A 65 21.99 12.28 13.56
CA HIS A 65 21.52 11.61 14.78
C HIS A 65 20.03 11.82 15.07
N VAL A 66 19.40 12.82 14.45
CA VAL A 66 18.00 13.18 14.71
C VAL A 66 17.09 12.62 13.62
N VAL A 67 17.50 12.76 12.36
CA VAL A 67 16.79 12.19 11.22
C VAL A 67 17.80 11.44 10.37
N ARG A 68 17.63 10.11 10.32
CA ARG A 68 18.53 9.24 9.55
C ARG A 68 18.02 8.98 8.14
N LYS A 69 16.69 8.97 7.96
CA LYS A 69 16.05 8.54 6.73
C LYS A 69 14.78 9.33 6.44
N LEU A 70 14.62 9.73 5.18
CA LEU A 70 13.39 10.28 4.63
C LEU A 70 12.66 9.17 3.85
N ILE A 71 11.41 8.94 4.23
CA ILE A 71 10.48 8.09 3.52
C ILE A 71 9.48 9.01 2.84
N TYR A 72 9.63 9.22 1.54
CA TYR A 72 8.67 9.97 0.75
C TYR A 72 7.65 9.03 0.17
N CYS A 73 6.40 9.20 0.53
CA CYS A 73 5.33 8.45 -0.07
C CYS A 73 4.61 9.34 -1.09
N SER A 74 4.21 8.77 -2.24
CA SER A 74 3.37 9.41 -3.28
C SER A 74 2.19 8.51 -3.66
N ARG A 75 1.18 9.01 -4.40
CA ARG A 75 0.06 8.17 -4.84
C ARG A 75 0.41 7.37 -6.09
N THR A 76 0.97 8.01 -7.10
CA THR A 76 1.15 7.41 -8.44
C THR A 76 2.62 7.24 -8.83
N VAL A 77 2.91 6.30 -9.73
CA VAL A 77 4.29 6.05 -10.23
C VAL A 77 4.87 7.28 -10.96
N PRO A 78 4.12 8.02 -11.81
CA PRO A 78 4.65 9.23 -12.43
C PRO A 78 5.01 10.33 -11.42
N GLU A 79 4.30 10.43 -10.29
CA GLU A 79 4.68 11.35 -9.21
C GLU A 79 5.99 10.90 -8.55
N ILE A 80 6.17 9.61 -8.29
CA ILE A 80 7.42 9.04 -7.75
C ILE A 80 8.60 9.39 -8.66
N GLU A 81 8.44 9.25 -9.98
CA GLU A 81 9.47 9.61 -10.96
C GLU A 81 9.80 11.11 -10.94
N LYS A 82 8.78 11.98 -10.80
CA LYS A 82 8.98 13.44 -10.66
C LYS A 82 9.76 13.79 -9.40
N VAL A 83 9.41 13.21 -8.24
CA VAL A 83 10.11 13.43 -6.96
C VAL A 83 11.59 13.06 -7.09
N ILE A 84 11.90 11.97 -7.80
CA ILE A 84 13.27 11.50 -8.01
C ILE A 84 14.03 12.40 -8.99
N ALA A 85 13.38 12.88 -10.04
CA ALA A 85 13.97 13.85 -10.94
C ALA A 85 14.32 15.17 -10.19
N GLU A 86 13.44 15.63 -9.30
CA GLU A 86 13.70 16.78 -8.44
C GLU A 86 14.84 16.51 -7.44
N LEU A 87 14.90 15.30 -6.86
CA LEU A 87 15.99 14.90 -5.98
C LEU A 87 17.33 14.85 -6.73
N LYS A 88 17.37 14.30 -7.96
CA LYS A 88 18.56 14.34 -8.84
C LYS A 88 18.99 15.77 -9.13
N HIS A 89 18.04 16.65 -9.43
CA HIS A 89 18.31 18.06 -9.68
C HIS A 89 18.93 18.74 -8.46
N LEU A 90 18.40 18.46 -7.27
CA LEU A 90 18.95 18.93 -6.00
C LEU A 90 20.38 18.42 -5.77
N MET A 91 20.65 17.12 -5.96
CA MET A 91 22.00 16.57 -5.77
C MET A 91 23.03 17.18 -6.74
N ASN A 92 22.65 17.38 -8.01
CA ASN A 92 23.49 18.07 -8.98
C ASN A 92 23.74 19.53 -8.59
N TYR A 93 22.77 20.18 -7.94
CA TYR A 93 22.95 21.53 -7.41
C TYR A 93 23.93 21.56 -6.23
N TYR A 94 23.85 20.58 -5.32
CA TYR A 94 24.84 20.41 -4.25
C TYR A 94 26.24 20.23 -4.83
N GLU A 95 26.44 19.30 -5.76
CA GLU A 95 27.75 19.05 -6.38
C GLU A 95 28.37 20.32 -6.98
N LYS A 96 27.57 21.14 -7.67
CA LYS A 96 28.02 22.43 -8.22
C LYS A 96 28.43 23.46 -7.15
N GLN A 97 27.81 23.41 -5.97
CA GLN A 97 28.02 24.41 -4.90
C GLN A 97 29.12 24.02 -3.91
N THR A 98 29.26 22.74 -3.60
CA THR A 98 30.21 22.21 -2.61
C THR A 98 31.42 21.54 -3.27
N GLY A 99 31.41 21.32 -4.59
CA GLY A 99 32.49 20.66 -5.34
C GLY A 99 32.60 19.16 -5.08
N SER A 100 31.65 18.58 -4.34
CA SER A 100 31.58 17.16 -4.02
C SER A 100 30.12 16.73 -3.90
N MET A 101 29.81 15.53 -4.41
CA MET A 101 28.48 14.95 -4.26
C MET A 101 28.28 14.49 -2.81
N PRO A 102 27.17 14.88 -2.15
CA PRO A 102 26.89 14.40 -0.81
C PRO A 102 26.73 12.88 -0.83
N ASN A 103 27.18 12.21 0.25
CA ASN A 103 27.07 10.76 0.40
C ASN A 103 25.63 10.35 0.74
N ILE A 104 24.70 10.65 -0.16
CA ILE A 104 23.27 10.39 -0.04
C ILE A 104 22.88 9.39 -1.12
N THR A 105 22.18 8.35 -0.69
CA THR A 105 21.59 7.35 -1.58
C THR A 105 20.09 7.56 -1.62
N GLY A 106 19.59 7.92 -2.80
CA GLY A 106 18.16 8.06 -3.09
C GLY A 106 17.66 6.85 -3.87
N LEU A 107 16.57 6.25 -3.42
CA LEU A 107 16.06 5.00 -3.97
C LEU A 107 14.56 5.09 -4.28
N VAL A 108 14.16 4.54 -5.42
CA VAL A 108 12.75 4.25 -5.72
C VAL A 108 12.39 2.82 -5.36
N LEU A 109 11.24 2.64 -4.73
CA LEU A 109 10.61 1.34 -4.59
C LEU A 109 9.25 1.32 -5.29
N SER A 110 9.08 0.31 -6.15
CA SER A 110 7.86 0.07 -6.92
C SER A 110 7.50 -1.42 -6.91
N SER A 111 6.49 -1.81 -7.69
CA SER A 111 6.07 -3.21 -7.82
C SER A 111 7.03 -4.03 -8.68
N ARG A 112 6.98 -5.37 -8.55
CA ARG A 112 7.75 -6.28 -9.42
C ARG A 112 7.41 -6.06 -10.90
N LYS A 113 6.17 -5.72 -11.22
CA LYS A 113 5.73 -5.36 -12.58
C LYS A 113 6.58 -4.24 -13.19
N ASN A 114 6.95 -3.25 -12.40
CA ASN A 114 7.70 -2.09 -12.89
C ASN A 114 9.21 -2.29 -12.86
N MET A 115 9.75 -3.24 -12.09
CA MET A 115 11.20 -3.43 -11.87
C MET A 115 11.75 -4.76 -12.43
N CYS A 116 10.90 -5.68 -12.86
CA CYS A 116 11.35 -6.98 -13.39
C CYS A 116 12.03 -6.83 -14.76
N ILE A 117 13.20 -7.45 -14.91
CA ILE A 117 14.00 -7.48 -16.15
C ILE A 117 14.01 -8.86 -16.83
N HIS A 118 13.39 -9.88 -16.21
CA HIS A 118 13.35 -11.22 -16.79
C HIS A 118 12.52 -11.21 -18.09
N PRO A 119 13.02 -11.75 -19.21
CA PRO A 119 12.41 -11.57 -20.53
C PRO A 119 11.01 -12.19 -20.66
N GLU A 120 10.73 -13.26 -19.92
CA GLU A 120 9.41 -13.92 -19.93
C GLU A 120 8.41 -13.22 -19.01
N VAL A 121 8.86 -12.78 -17.83
CA VAL A 121 7.97 -12.22 -16.80
C VAL A 121 7.67 -10.75 -17.04
N SER A 122 8.62 -10.00 -17.58
CA SER A 122 8.46 -8.56 -17.88
C SER A 122 7.38 -8.27 -18.94
N ARG A 123 6.99 -9.27 -19.74
CA ARG A 123 5.95 -9.13 -20.78
C ARG A 123 4.53 -9.18 -20.21
N GLU A 124 4.36 -9.69 -19.00
CA GLU A 124 3.05 -9.85 -18.37
C GLU A 124 2.44 -8.49 -17.97
N ARG A 125 1.15 -8.31 -18.25
CA ARG A 125 0.45 -7.04 -17.97
C ARG A 125 -0.09 -6.96 -16.55
N GLU A 126 -0.43 -8.09 -15.95
CA GLU A 126 -1.04 -8.16 -14.62
C GLU A 126 0.01 -8.37 -13.53
N GLY A 127 -0.01 -7.51 -12.49
CA GLY A 127 0.95 -7.60 -11.39
C GLY A 127 0.88 -8.92 -10.63
N LYS A 128 -0.32 -9.47 -10.41
CA LYS A 128 -0.50 -10.75 -9.69
C LYS A 128 0.17 -11.93 -10.41
N ILE A 129 0.13 -11.93 -11.74
CA ILE A 129 0.76 -12.97 -12.56
C ILE A 129 2.29 -12.80 -12.51
N VAL A 130 2.78 -11.56 -12.61
CA VAL A 130 4.21 -11.24 -12.44
C VAL A 130 4.72 -11.74 -11.08
N ASP A 131 3.98 -11.49 -10.00
CA ASP A 131 4.36 -11.91 -8.66
C ASP A 131 4.40 -13.44 -8.53
N ALA A 132 3.41 -14.14 -9.08
CA ALA A 132 3.33 -15.61 -9.08
C ALA A 132 4.46 -16.25 -9.90
N ARG A 133 4.72 -15.76 -11.12
CA ARG A 133 5.82 -16.24 -11.97
C ARG A 133 7.18 -15.99 -11.36
N CYS A 134 7.39 -14.81 -10.77
CA CYS A 134 8.61 -14.50 -10.04
C CYS A 134 8.80 -15.44 -8.84
N TYR A 135 7.74 -15.70 -8.07
CA TYR A 135 7.80 -16.64 -6.96
C TYR A 135 8.12 -18.07 -7.44
N GLY A 136 7.49 -18.53 -8.52
CA GLY A 136 7.75 -19.83 -9.12
C GLY A 136 9.21 -20.09 -9.53
N MET A 137 10.03 -19.04 -9.69
CA MET A 137 11.46 -19.15 -10.01
C MET A 137 12.40 -18.78 -8.85
N THR A 138 11.90 -18.12 -7.81
CA THR A 138 12.73 -17.58 -6.71
C THR A 138 12.47 -18.24 -5.37
N ALA A 139 11.41 -19.05 -5.26
CA ALA A 139 11.05 -19.74 -4.03
C ALA A 139 12.18 -20.67 -3.56
N SER A 140 12.44 -20.70 -2.25
CA SER A 140 13.58 -21.43 -1.68
C SER A 140 13.61 -22.91 -2.05
N TYR A 141 12.45 -23.57 -2.12
CA TYR A 141 12.38 -25.00 -2.48
C TYR A 141 12.65 -25.25 -3.98
N VAL A 142 12.33 -24.30 -4.87
CA VAL A 142 12.67 -24.41 -6.29
C VAL A 142 14.18 -24.30 -6.47
N ARG A 143 14.81 -23.43 -5.68
CA ARG A 143 16.26 -23.22 -5.69
C ARG A 143 17.02 -24.39 -5.09
N GLU A 144 16.51 -24.98 -4.00
CA GLU A 144 17.05 -26.22 -3.44
C GLU A 144 16.96 -27.38 -4.45
N ARG A 145 15.85 -27.49 -5.19
CA ARG A 145 15.73 -28.47 -6.29
C ARG A 145 16.72 -28.18 -7.41
N ALA A 146 16.90 -26.92 -7.80
CA ALA A 146 17.84 -26.51 -8.83
C ALA A 146 19.31 -26.80 -8.50
N ALA A 147 19.65 -26.88 -7.20
CA ALA A 147 20.98 -27.31 -6.75
C ALA A 147 21.26 -28.80 -7.02
N HIS A 148 20.21 -29.61 -7.19
CA HIS A 148 20.30 -31.04 -7.46
C HIS A 148 19.91 -31.42 -8.90
N ASP A 149 19.10 -30.59 -9.56
CA ASP A 149 18.59 -30.80 -10.91
C ASP A 149 18.75 -29.51 -11.74
N GLU A 150 19.68 -29.52 -12.70
CA GLU A 150 19.99 -28.37 -13.56
C GLU A 150 18.83 -27.97 -14.48
N SER A 151 17.78 -28.80 -14.61
CA SER A 151 16.61 -28.50 -15.45
C SER A 151 15.56 -27.60 -14.78
N ALA A 152 15.70 -27.32 -13.49
CA ALA A 152 14.73 -26.52 -12.74
C ALA A 152 14.77 -25.02 -13.15
N PRO A 153 13.61 -24.36 -13.35
CA PRO A 153 13.56 -22.98 -13.79
C PRO A 153 13.93 -22.03 -12.64
N VAL A 154 15.13 -21.46 -12.69
CA VAL A 154 15.60 -20.44 -11.74
C VAL A 154 15.82 -19.09 -12.41
N CYS A 155 15.63 -18.01 -11.63
CA CYS A 155 15.88 -16.67 -12.13
C CYS A 155 17.36 -16.32 -12.01
N GLN A 156 18.07 -16.26 -13.13
CA GLN A 156 19.50 -15.92 -13.20
C GLN A 156 19.82 -14.58 -12.48
N TYR A 157 18.97 -13.57 -12.64
CA TYR A 157 19.15 -12.27 -12.01
C TYR A 157 19.04 -12.31 -10.48
N TYR A 158 18.19 -13.19 -9.95
CA TYR A 158 18.05 -13.34 -8.50
C TYR A 158 19.23 -14.10 -7.90
N GLU A 159 19.66 -15.19 -8.56
CA GLU A 159 20.85 -15.94 -8.14
C GLU A 159 22.11 -15.07 -8.16
N GLY A 160 22.30 -14.28 -9.23
CA GLY A 160 23.42 -13.33 -9.33
C GLY A 160 23.42 -12.32 -8.19
N PHE A 161 22.24 -11.77 -7.85
CA PHE A 161 22.11 -10.86 -6.71
C PHE A 161 22.40 -11.53 -5.37
N GLN A 162 21.98 -12.79 -5.18
CA GLN A 162 22.25 -13.50 -3.94
C GLN A 162 23.72 -13.88 -3.77
N ALA A 163 24.41 -14.19 -4.87
CA ALA A 163 25.82 -14.59 -4.86
C ALA A 163 26.75 -13.41 -4.52
N GLU A 164 26.57 -12.25 -5.17
CA GLU A 164 27.51 -11.12 -5.07
C GLU A 164 26.86 -9.84 -4.53
N GLY A 165 25.56 -9.66 -4.79
CA GLY A 165 24.85 -8.41 -4.55
C GLY A 165 24.64 -8.05 -3.08
N LYS A 166 24.73 -9.02 -2.16
CA LYS A 166 24.62 -8.76 -0.70
C LYS A 166 25.88 -8.14 -0.10
N GLU A 167 27.03 -8.39 -0.69
CA GLU A 167 28.32 -7.86 -0.22
C GLU A 167 28.64 -6.51 -0.84
N SER A 168 28.09 -6.24 -2.03
CA SER A 168 28.28 -4.98 -2.75
C SER A 168 27.29 -3.91 -2.31
N MET A 169 27.81 -2.81 -1.78
CA MET A 169 27.02 -1.62 -1.45
C MET A 169 26.63 -0.87 -2.74
N LEU A 170 25.39 -0.38 -2.80
CA LEU A 170 25.00 0.58 -3.84
C LEU A 170 25.77 1.89 -3.63
N PRO A 171 26.44 2.43 -4.67
CA PRO A 171 27.17 3.68 -4.53
C PRO A 171 26.23 4.84 -4.14
N ALA A 172 26.82 5.92 -3.63
CA ALA A 172 26.09 7.17 -3.41
C ALA A 172 25.54 7.67 -4.76
N GLY A 173 24.29 8.11 -4.75
CA GLY A 173 23.58 8.47 -5.97
C GLY A 173 22.08 8.35 -5.82
N VAL A 174 21.35 8.93 -6.77
CA VAL A 174 19.89 8.88 -6.82
C VAL A 174 19.48 8.00 -7.98
N TYR A 175 18.82 6.89 -7.66
CA TYR A 175 18.46 5.85 -8.62
C TYR A 175 16.97 5.88 -8.96
N SER A 176 16.66 6.13 -10.23
CA SER A 176 15.32 5.97 -10.79
C SER A 176 14.97 4.49 -11.03
N ILE A 177 13.72 4.21 -11.37
CA ILE A 177 13.28 2.86 -11.74
C ILE A 177 14.09 2.32 -12.92
N ASP A 178 14.35 3.16 -13.92
CA ASP A 178 15.07 2.76 -15.11
C ASP A 178 16.57 2.65 -14.87
N ASP A 179 17.16 3.54 -14.06
CA ASP A 179 18.57 3.44 -13.66
C ASP A 179 18.82 2.12 -12.91
N LEU A 180 17.90 1.71 -12.02
CA LEU A 180 18.00 0.44 -11.29
C LEU A 180 17.90 -0.77 -12.24
N LYS A 181 17.09 -0.68 -13.29
CA LYS A 181 17.02 -1.75 -14.31
C LYS A 181 18.30 -1.84 -15.13
N GLU A 182 18.86 -0.70 -15.53
CA GLU A 182 20.12 -0.63 -16.27
C GLU A 182 21.26 -1.20 -15.41
N PHE A 183 21.38 -0.75 -14.16
CA PHE A 183 22.36 -1.28 -13.22
C PHE A 183 22.20 -2.79 -12.98
N GLY A 184 20.95 -3.27 -12.87
CA GLY A 184 20.66 -4.70 -12.75
C GLY A 184 21.00 -5.50 -14.01
N ARG A 185 20.87 -4.91 -15.20
CA ARG A 185 21.29 -5.56 -16.46
C ARG A 185 22.81 -5.64 -16.59
N GLU A 186 23.52 -4.58 -16.22
CA GLU A 186 24.99 -4.54 -16.29
C GLU A 186 25.64 -5.57 -15.36
N ARG A 187 25.11 -5.74 -14.14
CA ARG A 187 25.63 -6.66 -13.13
C ARG A 187 24.94 -8.02 -13.06
N ASN A 188 23.95 -8.27 -13.93
CA ASN A 188 23.08 -9.45 -13.86
C ASN A 188 22.40 -9.64 -12.49
N TRP A 189 21.95 -8.55 -11.88
CA TRP A 189 21.25 -8.55 -10.58
C TRP A 189 19.79 -8.19 -10.74
N CYS A 190 18.94 -8.77 -9.88
CA CYS A 190 17.52 -8.44 -9.85
C CYS A 190 17.29 -7.04 -9.26
N PRO A 191 16.78 -6.05 -10.01
CA PRO A 191 16.58 -4.68 -9.51
C PRO A 191 15.60 -4.61 -8.34
N TYR A 192 14.60 -5.49 -8.33
CA TYR A 192 13.59 -5.54 -7.27
C TYR A 192 14.17 -5.95 -5.92
N PHE A 193 14.99 -7.01 -5.90
CA PHE A 193 15.61 -7.46 -4.65
C PHE A 193 16.79 -6.57 -4.24
N LEU A 194 17.51 -6.00 -5.22
CA LEU A 194 18.53 -5.00 -4.99
C LEU A 194 17.94 -3.76 -4.29
N SER A 195 16.88 -3.17 -4.84
CA SER A 195 16.22 -2.00 -4.23
C SER A 195 15.73 -2.33 -2.83
N ARG A 196 15.11 -3.49 -2.62
CA ARG A 196 14.68 -3.93 -1.29
C ARG A 196 15.85 -4.01 -0.29
N PHE A 197 16.94 -4.67 -0.64
CA PHE A 197 18.12 -4.73 0.24
C PHE A 197 18.72 -3.35 0.52
N ALA A 198 18.74 -2.49 -0.49
CA ALA A 198 19.25 -1.13 -0.41
C ALA A 198 18.41 -0.20 0.48
N ILE A 199 17.16 -0.56 0.81
CA ILE A 199 16.33 0.22 1.74
C ILE A 199 17.07 0.48 3.04
N ASN A 200 17.79 -0.52 3.58
CA ASN A 200 18.52 -0.40 4.84
C ASN A 200 19.55 0.72 4.83
N GLN A 201 20.21 0.94 3.68
CA GLN A 201 21.32 1.86 3.50
C GLN A 201 20.89 3.22 2.91
N ALA A 202 19.76 3.25 2.20
CA ALA A 202 19.25 4.46 1.57
C ALA A 202 18.86 5.53 2.60
N HIS A 203 19.17 6.78 2.28
CA HIS A 203 18.83 7.95 3.09
C HIS A 203 17.48 8.52 2.67
N VAL A 204 17.17 8.47 1.37
CA VAL A 204 15.87 8.90 0.83
C VAL A 204 15.25 7.73 0.09
N VAL A 205 14.05 7.32 0.51
CA VAL A 205 13.30 6.24 -0.12
C VAL A 205 11.97 6.78 -0.60
N VAL A 206 11.66 6.61 -1.88
CA VAL A 206 10.42 7.08 -2.51
C VAL A 206 9.57 5.89 -2.95
N TYR A 207 8.36 5.75 -2.42
CA TYR A 207 7.41 4.70 -2.85
C TYR A 207 5.94 5.10 -2.67
N SER A 208 5.00 4.19 -2.96
CA SER A 208 3.57 4.52 -2.89
C SER A 208 2.97 4.36 -1.49
N TYR A 209 1.97 5.19 -1.11
CA TYR A 209 1.27 5.04 0.18
C TYR A 209 0.76 3.63 0.46
N TYR A 210 0.36 2.88 -0.57
CA TYR A 210 -0.09 1.51 -0.39
C TYR A 210 0.96 0.60 0.24
N TYR A 211 2.26 0.84 0.01
CA TYR A 211 3.33 0.05 0.64
C TYR A 211 3.51 0.37 2.13
N LEU A 212 3.07 1.55 2.57
CA LEU A 212 3.10 1.96 3.98
C LEU A 212 1.82 1.60 4.72
N LEU A 213 0.67 1.79 4.06
CA LEU A 213 -0.67 1.70 4.65
C LEU A 213 -1.31 0.33 4.49
N ASP A 214 -0.96 -0.44 3.45
CA ASP A 214 -1.41 -1.83 3.35
C ASP A 214 -0.58 -2.66 4.31
N PRO A 215 -1.18 -3.18 5.39
CA PRO A 215 -0.44 -3.91 6.38
C PRO A 215 0.25 -5.17 5.87
N LYS A 216 -0.31 -5.81 4.85
CA LYS A 216 0.24 -7.04 4.26
C LYS A 216 1.59 -6.79 3.60
N VAL A 217 1.80 -5.57 3.11
CA VAL A 217 3.04 -5.14 2.45
C VAL A 217 3.92 -4.37 3.42
N ALA A 218 3.31 -3.53 4.24
CA ALA A 218 3.99 -2.70 5.22
C ALA A 218 4.75 -3.54 6.23
N GLU A 219 4.26 -4.70 6.68
CA GLU A 219 5.04 -5.51 7.63
C GLU A 219 6.40 -5.94 7.04
N VAL A 220 6.46 -6.23 5.74
CA VAL A 220 7.68 -6.67 5.05
C VAL A 220 8.66 -5.51 4.90
N VAL A 221 8.18 -4.36 4.40
CA VAL A 221 9.03 -3.20 4.10
C VAL A 221 9.35 -2.42 5.37
N SER A 222 8.36 -2.22 6.24
CA SER A 222 8.53 -1.37 7.42
C SER A 222 9.55 -1.96 8.37
N LYS A 223 9.64 -3.30 8.57
CA LYS A 223 10.63 -3.94 9.48
C LYS A 223 12.06 -3.47 9.24
N GLU A 224 12.43 -3.20 7.99
CA GLU A 224 13.75 -2.71 7.56
C GLU A 224 13.98 -1.21 7.87
N LEU A 225 12.93 -0.47 8.22
CA LEU A 225 12.98 0.97 8.49
C LEU A 225 13.20 1.28 9.98
N THR A 226 14.12 2.22 10.24
CA THR A 226 14.48 2.71 11.57
C THR A 226 13.39 3.63 12.14
N ARG A 227 13.29 3.71 13.48
CA ARG A 227 12.34 4.62 14.16
C ARG A 227 12.68 6.11 13.93
N GLU A 228 13.96 6.42 13.80
CA GLU A 228 14.53 7.74 13.46
C GLU A 228 14.35 8.11 11.98
N SER A 229 13.19 7.76 11.41
CA SER A 229 12.83 8.09 10.04
C SER A 229 11.69 9.09 10.03
N VAL A 230 11.75 10.04 9.10
CA VAL A 230 10.65 10.96 8.80
C VAL A 230 9.85 10.38 7.64
N VAL A 231 8.54 10.27 7.82
CA VAL A 231 7.61 9.89 6.75
C VAL A 231 6.93 11.13 6.22
N VAL A 232 6.90 11.29 4.90
CA VAL A 232 6.18 12.35 4.21
C VAL A 232 5.07 11.72 3.39
N CYS A 233 3.83 12.11 3.68
CA CYS A 233 2.66 11.78 2.90
C CYS A 233 2.25 12.97 2.05
N ASP A 234 2.66 12.98 0.78
CA ASP A 234 2.26 13.96 -0.23
C ASP A 234 0.80 13.74 -0.71
N GLU A 235 0.13 14.71 -1.33
CA GLU A 235 -1.25 14.56 -1.84
C GLU A 235 -2.23 13.71 -1.01
N ALA A 236 -2.13 13.84 0.32
CA ALA A 236 -2.74 12.93 1.29
C ALA A 236 -4.23 13.21 1.56
N HIS A 237 -4.92 13.86 0.64
CA HIS A 237 -6.34 14.20 0.78
C HIS A 237 -7.26 12.97 0.80
N ASN A 238 -6.78 11.81 0.31
CA ASN A 238 -7.50 10.53 0.28
C ASN A 238 -6.92 9.46 1.23
N ILE A 239 -6.14 9.85 2.23
CA ILE A 239 -5.44 8.90 3.11
C ILE A 239 -6.43 8.01 3.89
N ASP A 240 -7.56 8.58 4.30
CA ASP A 240 -8.67 7.89 4.96
C ASP A 240 -9.28 6.79 4.06
N ASN A 241 -9.59 7.13 2.81
CA ASN A 241 -10.11 6.19 1.83
C ASN A 241 -9.12 5.04 1.57
N VAL A 242 -7.83 5.34 1.45
CA VAL A 242 -6.79 4.32 1.28
C VAL A 242 -6.70 3.38 2.49
N CYS A 243 -6.83 3.92 3.71
CA CYS A 243 -6.85 3.13 4.94
C CYS A 243 -8.10 2.24 5.03
N VAL A 244 -9.25 2.77 4.63
CA VAL A 244 -10.51 2.00 4.59
C VAL A 244 -10.40 0.87 3.58
N ASP A 245 -9.92 1.15 2.36
CA ASP A 245 -9.80 0.17 1.29
C ASP A 245 -8.77 -0.92 1.59
N SER A 246 -7.65 -0.59 2.25
CA SER A 246 -6.60 -1.57 2.57
C SER A 246 -7.04 -2.62 3.59
N MET A 247 -7.92 -2.24 4.52
CA MET A 247 -8.45 -3.12 5.56
C MET A 247 -9.79 -3.77 5.18
N SER A 248 -10.45 -3.28 4.13
CA SER A 248 -11.73 -3.80 3.68
C SER A 248 -11.57 -5.02 2.76
N VAL A 249 -12.52 -5.94 2.81
CA VAL A 249 -12.54 -7.15 1.97
C VAL A 249 -13.89 -7.31 1.30
N LYS A 250 -13.88 -7.59 -0.01
CA LYS A 250 -15.08 -7.87 -0.80
C LYS A 250 -15.10 -9.34 -1.22
N ILE A 251 -16.21 -10.02 -0.95
CA ILE A 251 -16.41 -11.43 -1.28
C ILE A 251 -17.62 -11.54 -2.20
N ASN A 252 -17.39 -12.04 -3.42
CA ASN A 252 -18.43 -12.22 -4.43
C ASN A 252 -18.72 -13.71 -4.62
N LYS A 253 -19.88 -14.05 -5.19
CA LYS A 253 -20.23 -15.45 -5.53
C LYS A 253 -19.16 -16.17 -6.35
N ARG A 254 -18.60 -15.53 -7.39
CA ARG A 254 -17.51 -16.09 -8.21
C ARG A 254 -16.25 -16.41 -7.40
N LEU A 255 -15.96 -15.61 -6.38
CA LEU A 255 -14.80 -15.82 -5.51
C LEU A 255 -14.98 -17.11 -4.70
N ILE A 256 -16.18 -17.35 -4.17
CA ILE A 256 -16.51 -18.56 -3.42
C ILE A 256 -16.45 -19.82 -4.30
N GLU A 257 -16.99 -19.75 -5.52
CA GLU A 257 -16.93 -20.86 -6.48
C GLU A 257 -15.47 -21.23 -6.77
N ARG A 258 -14.62 -20.24 -7.08
CA ARG A 258 -13.19 -20.46 -7.30
C ARG A 258 -12.47 -20.99 -6.06
N SER A 259 -12.82 -20.49 -4.86
CA SER A 259 -12.23 -20.99 -3.62
C SER A 259 -12.63 -22.45 -3.33
N THR A 260 -13.83 -22.86 -3.72
CA THR A 260 -14.29 -24.25 -3.59
C THR A 260 -13.47 -25.17 -4.48
N THR A 261 -13.25 -24.79 -5.74
CA THR A 261 -12.34 -25.51 -6.66
C THR A 261 -10.91 -25.53 -6.10
N GLY A 262 -10.41 -24.40 -5.59
CA GLY A 262 -9.08 -24.30 -4.99
C GLY A 262 -8.88 -25.25 -3.81
N ILE A 263 -9.90 -25.43 -2.95
CA ILE A 263 -9.84 -26.41 -1.86
C ILE A 263 -9.78 -27.84 -2.39
N HIS A 264 -10.55 -28.18 -3.43
CA HIS A 264 -10.53 -29.53 -4.01
C HIS A 264 -9.14 -29.85 -4.59
N ASN A 265 -8.53 -28.88 -5.29
CA ASN A 265 -7.17 -29.02 -5.80
C ASN A 265 -6.13 -29.19 -4.67
N LEU A 266 -6.30 -28.50 -3.53
CA LEU A 266 -5.44 -28.70 -2.35
C LEU A 266 -5.62 -30.08 -1.74
N GLU A 267 -6.85 -30.59 -1.67
CA GLU A 267 -7.15 -31.92 -1.14
C GLU A 267 -6.51 -33.02 -1.99
N GLN A 268 -6.56 -32.89 -3.31
CA GLN A 268 -5.87 -33.79 -4.23
C GLN A 268 -4.35 -33.75 -4.02
N LYS A 269 -3.75 -32.55 -4.01
CA LYS A 269 -2.30 -32.40 -3.78
C LYS A 269 -1.84 -32.93 -2.43
N ILE A 270 -2.65 -32.76 -1.37
CA ILE A 270 -2.35 -33.34 -0.05
C ILE A 270 -2.43 -34.87 -0.07
N SER A 271 -3.34 -35.44 -0.85
CA SER A 271 -3.46 -36.89 -0.99
C SER A 271 -2.27 -37.46 -1.74
N GLU A 272 -1.85 -36.82 -2.84
CA GLU A 272 -0.62 -37.15 -3.59
C GLU A 272 0.62 -37.08 -2.68
N LEU A 273 0.81 -35.99 -1.93
CA LEU A 273 1.94 -35.85 -1.01
C LEU A 273 1.94 -36.84 0.16
N LYS A 274 0.77 -37.35 0.58
CA LYS A 274 0.69 -38.40 1.60
C LYS A 274 1.14 -39.76 1.08
N GLU A 275 1.02 -39.99 -0.23
CA GLU A 275 1.54 -41.20 -0.87
C GLU A 275 3.06 -41.09 -1.07
N ASP A 276 3.53 -39.91 -1.49
CA ASP A 276 4.94 -39.68 -1.82
C ASP A 276 5.85 -39.41 -0.61
N ASP A 277 5.47 -38.51 0.32
CA ASP A 277 6.37 -38.03 1.37
C ASP A 277 5.65 -37.58 2.66
N LYS A 278 5.23 -38.56 3.47
CA LYS A 278 4.62 -38.32 4.80
C LYS A 278 5.54 -37.57 5.78
N ARG A 279 6.87 -37.59 5.57
CA ARG A 279 7.82 -36.99 6.51
C ARG A 279 7.66 -35.47 6.56
N ARG A 280 7.46 -34.81 5.42
CA ARG A 280 7.28 -33.35 5.34
C ARG A 280 6.08 -32.84 6.11
N LEU A 281 4.95 -33.54 6.02
CA LEU A 281 3.73 -33.17 6.76
C LEU A 281 3.92 -33.35 8.27
N ASN A 282 4.65 -34.39 8.69
CA ASN A 282 4.99 -34.60 10.11
C ASN A 282 5.99 -33.56 10.62
N ASP A 283 6.95 -33.14 9.79
CA ASP A 283 7.90 -32.07 10.13
C ASP A 283 7.17 -30.73 10.28
N GLU A 284 6.23 -30.41 9.38
CA GLU A 284 5.36 -29.24 9.52
C GLU A 284 4.56 -29.31 10.83
N TYR A 285 3.92 -30.44 11.12
CA TYR A 285 3.18 -30.63 12.36
C TYR A 285 4.06 -30.38 13.59
N THR A 286 5.28 -30.90 13.59
CA THR A 286 6.24 -30.74 14.69
C THR A 286 6.66 -29.27 14.85
N ARG A 287 6.93 -28.56 13.73
CA ARG A 287 7.22 -27.12 13.74
C ARG A 287 6.06 -26.30 14.31
N LEU A 288 4.82 -26.63 13.94
CA LEU A 288 3.63 -25.94 14.46
C LEU A 288 3.41 -26.19 15.95
N VAL A 289 3.85 -27.34 16.48
CA VAL A 289 3.79 -27.69 17.91
C VAL A 289 4.87 -26.96 18.71
N GLN A 290 6.09 -26.85 18.18
CA GLN A 290 7.20 -26.12 18.82
C GLN A 290 6.99 -24.60 18.85
N GLY A 291 6.06 -24.10 18.03
CA GLY A 291 5.63 -22.70 18.02
C GLY A 291 6.29 -21.90 16.90
N LEU A 292 5.64 -20.80 16.50
CA LEU A 292 6.01 -19.96 15.36
C LEU A 292 7.36 -19.21 15.51
N LYS A 293 8.02 -19.27 16.67
CA LYS A 293 9.19 -18.44 17.01
C LYS A 293 10.40 -18.68 16.11
N ASP A 294 10.65 -19.92 15.67
CA ASP A 294 11.84 -20.24 14.87
C ASP A 294 11.57 -20.20 13.35
N ALA A 295 10.30 -20.32 12.92
CA ALA A 295 9.94 -20.40 11.51
C ALA A 295 9.91 -19.03 10.81
N SER A 296 9.69 -17.93 11.54
CA SER A 296 9.73 -16.57 10.96
C SER A 296 11.16 -16.08 10.68
N PHE A 297 12.17 -16.65 11.35
CA PHE A 297 13.56 -16.18 11.26
C PHE A 297 14.34 -16.84 10.11
N SER A 298 13.92 -18.03 9.63
CA SER A 298 14.81 -18.84 8.77
C SER A 298 14.59 -18.79 7.26
N ARG A 299 13.59 -18.08 6.71
CA ARG A 299 13.47 -17.90 5.23
C ARG A 299 12.81 -16.55 4.86
N GLU A 300 13.50 -15.45 5.16
CA GLU A 300 13.10 -14.05 4.83
C GLU A 300 12.81 -13.81 3.33
N THR A 301 13.31 -14.68 2.45
CA THR A 301 13.21 -14.56 1.00
C THR A 301 11.85 -14.97 0.42
N ASP A 302 11.06 -15.79 1.14
CA ASP A 302 9.82 -16.39 0.63
C ASP A 302 8.53 -15.65 1.06
N MET A 303 8.65 -14.47 1.68
CA MET A 303 7.48 -13.67 2.06
C MET A 303 6.84 -13.01 0.82
N VAL A 304 5.87 -13.69 0.21
CA VAL A 304 5.08 -13.15 -0.91
C VAL A 304 4.02 -12.16 -0.44
N VAL A 305 3.42 -12.38 0.74
CA VAL A 305 2.41 -11.54 1.38
C VAL A 305 2.54 -11.75 2.89
N ALA A 306 2.67 -10.69 3.70
CA ALA A 306 2.57 -10.82 5.15
C ALA A 306 1.11 -10.89 5.60
N ASN A 307 0.86 -11.41 6.80
CA ASN A 307 -0.49 -11.59 7.30
C ASN A 307 -1.18 -10.23 7.49
N PRO A 308 -2.50 -10.12 7.17
CA PRO A 308 -3.25 -8.90 7.46
C PRO A 308 -3.21 -8.64 8.98
N VAL A 309 -2.79 -7.42 9.38
CA VAL A 309 -2.36 -7.03 10.75
C VAL A 309 -2.97 -7.90 11.83
N LEU A 310 -2.16 -8.82 12.35
CA LEU A 310 -2.32 -9.26 13.71
C LEU A 310 -1.48 -8.32 14.57
N PRO A 311 -2.04 -7.65 15.59
CA PRO A 311 -1.25 -7.01 16.64
C PRO A 311 -0.05 -7.88 17.06
N ASN A 312 1.12 -7.27 17.25
CA ASN A 312 2.39 -7.97 17.59
C ASN A 312 2.28 -8.92 18.80
N GLU A 313 1.28 -8.70 19.65
CA GLU A 313 0.99 -9.54 20.82
C GLU A 313 0.44 -10.93 20.44
N ILE A 314 -0.16 -11.06 19.27
CA ILE A 314 -0.85 -12.26 18.76
C ILE A 314 0.11 -13.22 18.07
N LEU A 315 1.15 -12.68 17.43
CA LEU A 315 2.23 -13.44 16.78
C LEU A 315 2.97 -14.37 17.76
N ARG A 316 2.75 -14.20 19.08
CA ARG A 316 3.37 -14.98 20.15
C ARG A 316 2.54 -16.19 20.59
N GLU A 317 1.31 -16.34 20.10
CA GLU A 317 0.43 -17.44 20.48
C GLU A 317 0.66 -18.69 19.61
N VAL A 318 0.53 -19.88 20.21
CA VAL A 318 0.66 -21.15 19.50
C VAL A 318 -0.60 -21.43 18.68
N VAL A 319 -0.40 -21.92 17.46
CA VAL A 319 -1.49 -22.34 16.55
C VAL A 319 -2.38 -23.40 17.24
N PRO A 320 -3.71 -23.21 17.27
CA PRO A 320 -4.64 -24.13 17.90
C PRO A 320 -4.53 -25.56 17.36
N GLY A 321 -4.65 -26.56 18.26
CA GLY A 321 -4.54 -27.99 17.92
C GLY A 321 -5.46 -28.44 16.78
N ASN A 322 -6.67 -27.88 16.73
CA ASN A 322 -7.72 -28.26 15.77
C ASN A 322 -7.36 -27.97 14.30
N ILE A 323 -6.41 -27.07 14.03
CA ILE A 323 -6.00 -26.67 12.67
C ILE A 323 -4.57 -27.11 12.33
N ARG A 324 -3.92 -27.90 13.19
CA ARG A 324 -2.56 -28.40 12.94
C ARG A 324 -2.53 -29.41 11.80
N ASN A 325 -3.43 -30.40 11.83
CA ASN A 325 -3.55 -31.37 10.75
C ASN A 325 -4.17 -30.72 9.50
N ALA A 326 -3.55 -30.93 8.34
CA ALA A 326 -4.00 -30.41 7.06
C ALA A 326 -5.44 -30.84 6.70
N ASP A 327 -5.82 -32.10 6.98
CA ASP A 327 -7.18 -32.59 6.66
C ASP A 327 -8.26 -31.89 7.48
N HIS A 328 -7.98 -31.68 8.77
CA HIS A 328 -8.89 -30.96 9.66
C HIS A 328 -8.97 -29.48 9.26
N PHE A 329 -7.86 -28.88 8.83
CA PHE A 329 -7.87 -27.52 8.31
C PHE A 329 -8.67 -27.38 7.01
N LEU A 330 -8.54 -28.30 6.06
CA LEU A 330 -9.36 -28.29 4.83
C LEU A 330 -10.85 -28.49 5.16
N SER A 331 -11.16 -29.42 6.06
CA SER A 331 -12.54 -29.65 6.53
C SER A 331 -13.12 -28.41 7.20
N PHE A 332 -12.30 -27.71 7.99
CA PHE A 332 -12.65 -26.43 8.60
C PHE A 332 -12.93 -25.35 7.56
N LEU A 333 -12.06 -25.20 6.55
CA LEU A 333 -12.25 -24.22 5.47
C LEU A 333 -13.50 -24.53 4.64
N LYS A 334 -13.78 -25.80 4.33
CA LYS A 334 -15.01 -26.22 3.64
C LYS A 334 -16.26 -25.78 4.41
N ARG A 335 -16.28 -26.04 5.73
CA ARG A 335 -17.39 -25.60 6.61
C ARG A 335 -17.55 -24.08 6.62
N PHE A 336 -16.45 -23.34 6.70
CA PHE A 336 -16.47 -21.88 6.70
C PHE A 336 -16.95 -21.29 5.37
N ILE A 337 -16.53 -21.86 4.23
CA ILE A 337 -16.99 -21.40 2.90
C ILE A 337 -18.46 -21.69 2.69
N GLU A 338 -18.94 -22.88 3.06
CA GLU A 338 -20.37 -23.22 2.96
C GLU A 338 -21.23 -22.32 3.88
N TYR A 339 -20.70 -21.90 5.03
CA TYR A 339 -21.34 -20.88 5.85
C TYR A 339 -21.45 -19.53 5.13
N ILE A 340 -20.36 -19.00 4.57
CA ILE A 340 -20.41 -17.72 3.83
C ILE A 340 -21.38 -17.83 2.64
N LYS A 341 -21.37 -18.97 1.93
CA LYS A 341 -22.29 -19.25 0.83
C LYS A 341 -23.75 -19.29 1.27
N SER A 342 -24.05 -19.83 2.45
CA SER A 342 -25.38 -19.78 3.06
C SER A 342 -25.80 -18.33 3.34
N ARG A 343 -24.90 -17.51 3.90
CA ARG A 343 -25.15 -16.09 4.22
C ARG A 343 -25.36 -15.23 2.98
N LEU A 344 -24.69 -15.52 1.86
CA LEU A 344 -24.90 -14.81 0.58
C LEU A 344 -26.22 -15.16 -0.14
N ARG A 345 -27.00 -16.16 0.33
CA ARG A 345 -28.31 -16.49 -0.26
C ARG A 345 -29.44 -15.58 0.21
N VAL A 346 -29.19 -14.73 1.21
CA VAL A 346 -30.18 -13.79 1.71
C VAL A 346 -30.56 -12.80 0.61
N GLN A 347 -31.86 -12.50 0.46
CA GLN A 347 -32.41 -11.65 -0.62
C GLN A 347 -32.66 -10.19 -0.21
N HIS A 348 -32.28 -9.82 1.01
CA HIS A 348 -32.36 -8.44 1.49
C HIS A 348 -30.99 -7.99 2.01
N VAL A 349 -30.78 -6.67 2.08
CA VAL A 349 -29.55 -6.11 2.62
C VAL A 349 -29.46 -6.40 4.12
N VAL A 350 -28.34 -6.97 4.56
CA VAL A 350 -28.08 -7.28 5.97
C VAL A 350 -26.85 -6.52 6.43
N GLN A 351 -26.99 -5.80 7.55
CA GLN A 351 -25.87 -5.18 8.24
C GLN A 351 -25.64 -5.87 9.58
N GLU A 352 -24.41 -6.28 9.84
CA GLU A 352 -24.02 -6.94 11.09
C GLU A 352 -22.68 -6.43 11.62
N SER A 353 -22.53 -6.46 12.95
CA SER A 353 -21.23 -6.27 13.59
C SER A 353 -20.39 -7.56 13.49
N PRO A 354 -19.05 -7.46 13.43
CA PRO A 354 -18.17 -8.64 13.45
C PRO A 354 -18.40 -9.53 14.67
N ALA A 355 -18.73 -8.95 15.82
CA ALA A 355 -19.07 -9.70 17.04
C ALA A 355 -20.41 -10.46 16.93
N GLY A 356 -21.40 -9.90 16.21
CA GLY A 356 -22.62 -10.62 15.86
C GLY A 356 -22.33 -11.82 14.97
N PHE A 357 -21.58 -11.59 13.90
CA PHE A 357 -21.19 -12.62 12.94
C PHE A 357 -20.39 -13.77 13.58
N LEU A 358 -19.45 -13.48 14.49
CA LEU A 358 -18.70 -14.50 15.23
C LEU A 358 -19.59 -15.35 16.14
N ARG A 359 -20.59 -14.75 16.80
CA ARG A 359 -21.56 -15.50 17.63
C ARG A 359 -22.44 -16.41 16.77
N ASP A 360 -22.84 -15.96 15.59
CA ASP A 360 -23.64 -16.75 14.65
C ASP A 360 -22.85 -17.94 14.09
N ILE A 361 -21.59 -17.72 13.71
CA ILE A 361 -20.69 -18.79 13.28
C ILE A 361 -20.56 -19.87 14.35
N GLN A 362 -20.35 -19.45 15.61
CA GLN A 362 -20.20 -20.39 16.70
C GLN A 362 -21.48 -21.20 16.93
N ARG A 363 -22.66 -20.59 16.75
CA ARG A 363 -23.97 -21.26 16.93
C ARG A 363 -24.32 -22.21 15.79
N GLN A 364 -24.07 -21.83 14.53
CA GLN A 364 -24.50 -22.62 13.38
C GLN A 364 -23.47 -23.66 12.93
N VAL A 365 -22.18 -23.36 13.06
CA VAL A 365 -21.09 -24.17 12.46
C VAL A 365 -20.11 -24.69 13.51
N CYS A 366 -20.30 -24.30 14.78
CA CYS A 366 -19.42 -24.68 15.90
C CYS A 366 -17.95 -24.33 15.67
N ILE A 367 -17.68 -23.22 14.98
CA ILE A 367 -16.34 -22.69 14.78
C ILE A 367 -16.05 -21.64 15.86
N GLU A 368 -14.96 -21.83 16.59
CA GLU A 368 -14.50 -20.89 17.61
C GLU A 368 -13.74 -19.71 16.99
N ARG A 369 -13.65 -18.61 17.75
CA ARG A 369 -12.92 -17.39 17.35
C ARG A 369 -11.42 -17.65 17.17
N LYS A 370 -10.80 -18.48 18.01
CA LYS A 370 -9.34 -18.63 18.05
C LYS A 370 -8.79 -19.30 16.77
N PRO A 371 -9.35 -20.41 16.25
CA PRO A 371 -8.93 -20.97 14.96
C PRO A 371 -9.06 -20.01 13.77
N LEU A 372 -10.11 -19.19 13.73
CA LEU A 372 -10.31 -18.19 12.66
C LEU A 372 -9.18 -17.17 12.57
N ARG A 373 -8.55 -16.85 13.70
CA ARG A 373 -7.45 -15.88 13.81
C ARG A 373 -6.17 -16.31 13.12
N PHE A 374 -5.91 -17.62 13.05
CA PHE A 374 -4.67 -18.17 12.46
C PHE A 374 -4.89 -18.74 11.06
N CYS A 375 -6.02 -18.43 10.42
CA CYS A 375 -6.38 -19.03 9.14
C CYS A 375 -5.46 -18.59 7.99
N ALA A 376 -5.11 -17.31 7.93
CA ALA A 376 -4.20 -16.79 6.90
C ALA A 376 -2.80 -17.43 7.03
N ASP A 377 -2.25 -17.41 8.24
CA ASP A 377 -0.95 -18.00 8.58
C ASP A 377 -0.91 -19.50 8.28
N ARG A 378 -1.95 -20.25 8.67
CA ARG A 378 -2.02 -21.70 8.44
C ARG A 378 -2.07 -22.02 6.96
N LEU A 379 -2.84 -21.26 6.17
CA LEU A 379 -2.89 -21.43 4.73
C LEU A 379 -1.53 -21.14 4.11
N GLN A 380 -0.85 -20.05 4.50
CA GLN A 380 0.46 -19.71 3.97
C GLN A 380 1.51 -20.78 4.31
N SER A 381 1.50 -21.32 5.54
CA SER A 381 2.33 -22.46 5.93
C SER A 381 2.06 -23.68 5.07
N LEU A 382 0.79 -24.02 4.86
CA LEU A 382 0.39 -25.18 4.07
C LEU A 382 0.84 -25.04 2.61
N LEU A 383 0.60 -23.89 1.98
CA LEU A 383 1.01 -23.63 0.59
C LEU A 383 2.52 -23.76 0.40
N ARG A 384 3.32 -23.33 1.39
CA ARG A 384 4.78 -23.51 1.39
C ARG A 384 5.18 -24.98 1.55
N THR A 385 4.55 -25.71 2.46
CA THR A 385 4.81 -27.15 2.68
C THR A 385 4.46 -27.98 1.44
N LEU A 386 3.42 -27.60 0.69
CA LEU A 386 3.01 -28.24 -0.56
C LEU A 386 3.84 -27.79 -1.78
N GLU A 387 4.82 -26.89 -1.61
CA GLU A 387 5.72 -26.40 -2.67
C GLU A 387 4.97 -25.89 -3.92
N ILE A 388 3.83 -25.25 -3.71
CA ILE A 388 2.98 -24.74 -4.79
C ILE A 388 3.63 -23.51 -5.43
N THR A 389 3.97 -23.63 -6.71
CA THR A 389 4.62 -22.56 -7.49
C THR A 389 3.63 -21.49 -7.97
N ASP A 390 2.43 -21.88 -8.40
CA ASP A 390 1.40 -20.92 -8.87
C ASP A 390 0.44 -20.50 -7.74
N LEU A 391 0.72 -19.35 -7.13
CA LEU A 391 -0.12 -18.75 -6.10
C LEU A 391 -1.37 -18.07 -6.65
N SER A 392 -1.44 -17.81 -7.96
CA SER A 392 -2.56 -17.08 -8.56
C SER A 392 -3.87 -17.86 -8.50
N GLU A 393 -3.78 -19.19 -8.58
CA GLU A 393 -4.92 -20.10 -8.44
C GLU A 393 -5.56 -20.03 -7.04
N TYR A 394 -4.75 -19.82 -6.01
CA TYR A 394 -5.16 -19.80 -4.60
C TYR A 394 -5.45 -18.39 -4.07
N GLY A 395 -5.37 -17.36 -4.92
CA GLY A 395 -5.72 -15.98 -4.58
C GLY A 395 -7.11 -15.82 -3.92
N PRO A 396 -8.19 -16.42 -4.46
CA PRO A 396 -9.52 -16.42 -3.84
C PRO A 396 -9.53 -17.00 -2.41
N LEU A 397 -8.78 -18.07 -2.18
CA LEU A 397 -8.70 -18.72 -0.87
C LEU A 397 -7.92 -17.86 0.13
N SER A 398 -6.86 -17.17 -0.34
CA SER A 398 -6.13 -16.17 0.46
C SER A 398 -7.03 -15.01 0.89
N VAL A 399 -7.96 -14.56 0.03
CA VAL A 399 -8.94 -13.51 0.39
C VAL A 399 -9.90 -14.00 1.49
N ILE A 400 -10.43 -15.22 1.37
CA ILE A 400 -11.35 -15.78 2.38
C ILE A 400 -10.66 -15.98 3.74
N THR A 401 -9.43 -16.48 3.74
CA THR A 401 -8.65 -16.68 4.98
C THR A 401 -8.20 -15.35 5.60
N SER A 402 -7.91 -14.34 4.78
CA SER A 402 -7.68 -12.96 5.24
C SER A 402 -8.93 -12.39 5.91
N PHE A 403 -10.11 -12.58 5.30
CA PHE A 403 -11.39 -12.19 5.89
C PHE A 403 -11.64 -12.87 7.24
N ALA A 404 -11.42 -14.19 7.34
CA ALA A 404 -11.54 -14.94 8.60
C ALA A 404 -10.65 -14.36 9.71
N THR A 405 -9.41 -14.02 9.34
CA THR A 405 -8.41 -13.45 10.26
C THR A 405 -8.79 -12.05 10.72
N LEU A 406 -9.28 -11.20 9.81
CA LEU A 406 -9.69 -9.83 10.12
C LEU A 406 -10.95 -9.80 11.00
N VAL A 407 -11.97 -10.59 10.66
CA VAL A 407 -13.23 -10.66 11.43
C VAL A 407 -13.00 -11.15 12.86
N SER A 408 -12.08 -12.10 13.05
CA SER A 408 -11.74 -12.62 14.37
C SER A 408 -10.87 -11.66 15.19
N THR A 409 -10.10 -10.78 14.53
CA THR A 409 -9.18 -9.86 15.18
C THR A 409 -9.86 -8.54 15.54
N TYR A 410 -10.53 -7.91 14.58
CA TYR A 410 -11.12 -6.58 14.74
C TYR A 410 -12.62 -6.65 15.00
N THR A 411 -13.02 -6.38 16.24
CA THR A 411 -14.43 -6.36 16.64
C THR A 411 -15.03 -4.95 16.69
N LYS A 412 -14.21 -3.91 16.67
CA LYS A 412 -14.61 -2.49 16.71
C LYS A 412 -14.11 -1.78 15.46
N GLY A 413 -14.86 -0.80 14.95
CA GLY A 413 -14.49 -0.03 13.76
C GLY A 413 -14.73 -0.73 12.42
N PHE A 414 -15.35 -1.91 12.42
CA PHE A 414 -15.67 -2.67 11.21
C PHE A 414 -17.15 -3.05 11.17
N THR A 415 -17.69 -3.15 9.97
CA THR A 415 -19.06 -3.64 9.72
C THR A 415 -19.05 -4.68 8.61
N ILE A 416 -19.95 -5.65 8.70
CA ILE A 416 -20.23 -6.60 7.63
C ILE A 416 -21.55 -6.16 6.99
N ILE A 417 -21.54 -5.96 5.67
CA ILE A 417 -22.72 -5.63 4.87
C ILE A 417 -22.85 -6.70 3.79
N ILE A 418 -24.04 -7.28 3.67
CA ILE A 418 -24.37 -8.25 2.62
C ILE A 418 -25.40 -7.61 1.71
N GLU A 419 -25.02 -7.39 0.47
CA GLU A 419 -25.86 -6.83 -0.58
C GLU A 419 -26.23 -7.93 -1.58
N PRO A 420 -27.52 -8.27 -1.74
CA PRO A 420 -27.96 -9.31 -2.65
C PRO A 420 -27.99 -8.90 -4.13
N PHE A 421 -28.14 -7.60 -4.38
CA PHE A 421 -28.29 -6.99 -5.70
C PHE A 421 -27.29 -5.83 -5.82
N ASP A 422 -26.83 -5.58 -7.03
CA ASP A 422 -26.04 -4.38 -7.35
C ASP A 422 -26.97 -3.18 -7.50
N ASP A 423 -26.61 -2.03 -6.94
CA ASP A 423 -27.36 -0.77 -7.03
C ASP A 423 -27.73 -0.41 -8.49
N LYS A 424 -26.85 -0.72 -9.44
CA LYS A 424 -27.07 -0.42 -10.86
C LYS A 424 -28.03 -1.39 -11.55
N THR A 425 -28.17 -2.60 -11.03
CA THR A 425 -28.97 -3.68 -11.62
C THR A 425 -29.74 -4.41 -10.52
N PRO A 426 -30.82 -3.80 -9.98
CA PRO A 426 -31.55 -4.33 -8.82
C PRO A 426 -32.26 -5.66 -9.10
N THR A 427 -32.46 -6.02 -10.35
CA THR A 427 -33.12 -7.26 -10.76
C THR A 427 -32.15 -8.43 -10.95
N VAL A 428 -30.85 -8.16 -11.10
CA VAL A 428 -29.84 -9.19 -11.31
C VAL A 428 -29.24 -9.58 -9.97
N SER A 429 -29.49 -10.81 -9.53
CA SER A 429 -28.89 -11.34 -8.30
C SER A 429 -27.38 -11.43 -8.47
N ASN A 430 -26.67 -10.57 -7.74
CA ASN A 430 -25.22 -10.54 -7.67
C ASN A 430 -24.82 -10.30 -6.21
N PRO A 431 -24.87 -11.34 -5.36
CA PRO A 431 -24.65 -11.16 -3.94
C PRO A 431 -23.18 -10.89 -3.64
N ILE A 432 -22.93 -9.80 -2.89
CA ILE A 432 -21.61 -9.37 -2.46
C ILE A 432 -21.62 -9.17 -0.94
N LEU A 433 -20.60 -9.70 -0.28
CA LEU A 433 -20.33 -9.43 1.13
C LEU A 433 -19.17 -8.45 1.23
N HIS A 434 -19.44 -7.32 1.87
CA HIS A 434 -18.51 -6.27 2.20
C HIS A 434 -18.13 -6.38 3.67
N PHE A 435 -16.86 -6.67 3.95
CA PHE A 435 -16.25 -6.42 5.24
C PHE A 435 -15.59 -5.04 5.17
N SER A 436 -16.28 -4.01 5.65
CA SER A 436 -15.84 -2.63 5.49
C SER A 436 -15.24 -2.11 6.79
N CYS A 437 -14.03 -1.57 6.69
CA CYS A 437 -13.43 -0.75 7.73
C CYS A 437 -14.10 0.62 7.74
N LEU A 438 -14.51 1.10 8.90
CA LEU A 438 -15.08 2.45 9.07
C LEU A 438 -14.14 3.39 9.82
N ASP A 439 -13.05 2.85 10.36
CA ASP A 439 -12.12 3.56 11.23
C ASP A 439 -10.71 3.53 10.62
N SER A 440 -10.33 4.63 9.97
CA SER A 440 -9.02 4.78 9.33
C SER A 440 -7.86 4.92 10.34
N SER A 441 -8.15 5.28 11.60
CA SER A 441 -7.13 5.36 12.65
C SER A 441 -6.46 4.01 12.91
N ILE A 442 -7.18 2.89 12.72
CA ILE A 442 -6.66 1.54 12.95
C ILE A 442 -5.45 1.25 12.04
N ALA A 443 -5.51 1.69 10.78
CA ALA A 443 -4.43 1.51 9.82
C ALA A 443 -3.26 2.49 10.05
N MET A 444 -3.55 3.72 10.47
CA MET A 444 -2.54 4.76 10.72
C MET A 444 -1.81 4.61 12.06
N LYS A 445 -2.45 4.02 13.07
CA LYS A 445 -1.90 3.91 14.42
C LYS A 445 -0.50 3.29 14.50
N PRO A 446 -0.18 2.18 13.78
CA PRO A 446 1.18 1.62 13.78
C PRO A 446 2.22 2.58 13.17
N ILE A 447 1.82 3.44 12.23
CA ILE A 447 2.71 4.38 11.55
C ILE A 447 3.07 5.51 12.51
N PHE A 448 2.07 6.15 13.13
CA PHE A 448 2.30 7.21 14.11
C PHE A 448 3.09 6.71 15.34
N GLN A 449 2.87 5.47 15.78
CA GLN A 449 3.63 4.89 16.90
C GLN A 449 5.07 4.49 16.55
N ARG A 450 5.34 4.19 15.28
CA ARG A 450 6.65 3.67 14.85
C ARG A 450 7.61 4.77 14.44
N PHE A 451 7.14 5.74 13.67
CA PHE A 451 7.97 6.77 13.07
C PHE A 451 8.00 8.02 13.94
N GLN A 452 9.17 8.65 14.03
CA GLN A 452 9.39 9.85 14.83
C GLN A 452 8.50 11.01 14.40
N SER A 453 8.45 11.29 13.10
CA SER A 453 7.66 12.38 12.54
C SER A 453 6.97 11.92 11.26
N VAL A 454 5.69 12.26 11.16
CA VAL A 454 4.86 11.98 9.98
C VAL A 454 4.33 13.33 9.50
N VAL A 455 4.72 13.72 8.30
CA VAL A 455 4.34 14.98 7.65
C VAL A 455 3.24 14.67 6.66
N ILE A 456 2.01 15.10 6.95
CA ILE A 456 0.89 14.98 6.02
C ILE A 456 0.78 16.31 5.27
N THR A 457 0.94 16.28 3.95
CA THR A 457 0.86 17.48 3.13
C THR A 457 0.09 17.28 1.84
N SER A 458 -0.75 18.25 1.47
CA SER A 458 -1.44 18.31 0.18
C SER A 458 -1.87 19.75 -0.08
N GLY A 459 -2.13 20.08 -1.35
CA GLY A 459 -2.60 21.42 -1.72
C GLY A 459 -4.09 21.66 -1.53
N THR A 460 -4.83 20.66 -1.06
CA THR A 460 -6.30 20.71 -0.94
C THR A 460 -6.79 20.12 0.39
N LEU A 461 -6.05 20.30 1.48
CA LEU A 461 -6.44 19.81 2.81
C LEU A 461 -7.41 20.81 3.47
N SER A 462 -8.68 20.77 3.08
CA SER A 462 -9.69 21.68 3.63
C SER A 462 -10.98 20.94 3.99
N PRO A 463 -11.50 21.08 5.23
CA PRO A 463 -10.93 21.76 6.40
C PRO A 463 -9.86 20.91 7.11
N MET A 464 -8.78 21.52 7.60
CA MET A 464 -7.66 20.82 8.24
C MET A 464 -8.03 20.15 9.58
N ASP A 465 -8.97 20.73 10.34
CA ASP A 465 -9.39 20.22 11.66
C ASP A 465 -10.04 18.83 11.62
N MET A 466 -10.44 18.36 10.43
CA MET A 466 -11.07 17.06 10.22
C MET A 466 -10.05 15.92 10.33
N TYR A 467 -8.84 16.09 9.80
CA TYR A 467 -7.83 15.02 9.70
C TYR A 467 -7.37 14.49 11.06
N PRO A 468 -7.03 15.32 12.07
CA PRO A 468 -6.66 14.85 13.40
C PRO A 468 -7.76 14.01 14.06
N LYS A 469 -9.02 14.39 13.87
CA LYS A 469 -10.19 13.71 14.45
C LYS A 469 -10.46 12.35 13.81
N ILE A 470 -10.22 12.23 12.51
CA ILE A 470 -10.46 10.99 11.76
C ILE A 470 -9.32 9.99 11.95
N LEU A 471 -8.08 10.47 11.91
CA LEU A 471 -6.89 9.62 11.97
C LEU A 471 -6.39 9.37 13.40
N ASP A 472 -7.04 9.97 14.40
CA ASP A 472 -6.74 9.85 15.85
C ASP A 472 -5.27 10.19 16.18
N PHE A 473 -4.84 11.40 15.80
CA PHE A 473 -3.49 11.90 16.10
C PHE A 473 -3.49 13.38 16.47
N GLU A 474 -2.50 13.80 17.23
CA GLU A 474 -2.29 15.19 17.64
C GLU A 474 -1.08 15.78 16.87
N PRO A 475 -1.29 16.68 15.90
CA PRO A 475 -0.19 17.35 15.21
C PRO A 475 0.46 18.42 16.10
N VAL A 476 1.79 18.52 16.05
CA VAL A 476 2.54 19.63 16.67
C VAL A 476 2.35 20.91 15.88
N VAL A 477 2.32 20.80 14.55
CA VAL A 477 2.12 21.92 13.65
C VAL A 477 0.94 21.63 12.73
N MET A 478 0.01 22.58 12.67
CA MET A 478 -1.09 22.60 11.72
C MET A 478 -1.13 23.99 11.08
N SER A 479 -0.69 24.06 9.81
CA SER A 479 -0.57 25.33 9.11
C SER A 479 -1.08 25.23 7.68
N SER A 480 -1.82 26.26 7.26
CA SER A 480 -2.25 26.47 5.87
C SER A 480 -1.52 27.66 5.29
N PHE A 481 -0.97 27.49 4.09
CA PHE A 481 -0.24 28.53 3.39
C PHE A 481 -1.06 29.07 2.22
N THR A 482 -1.21 30.38 2.16
CA THR A 482 -1.86 31.04 1.02
C THR A 482 -0.85 31.33 -0.07
N MET A 483 -1.19 31.02 -1.32
CA MET A 483 -0.34 31.33 -2.47
C MET A 483 -0.28 32.85 -2.67
N THR A 484 0.93 33.42 -2.62
CA THR A 484 1.12 34.86 -2.78
C THR A 484 1.35 35.16 -4.25
N LEU A 485 0.30 35.50 -4.98
CA LEU A 485 0.43 35.86 -6.39
C LEU A 485 0.66 37.38 -6.55
N ALA A 486 1.63 37.76 -7.39
CA ALA A 486 1.83 39.16 -7.78
C ALA A 486 0.67 39.71 -8.65
N ARG A 487 -0.16 38.83 -9.21
CA ARG A 487 -1.36 39.14 -10.00
C ARG A 487 -2.47 38.13 -9.68
N PRO A 488 -3.75 38.51 -9.75
CA PRO A 488 -4.84 37.55 -9.61
C PRO A 488 -4.87 36.63 -10.85
N CYS A 489 -4.20 35.47 -10.77
CA CYS A 489 -4.13 34.50 -11.87
C CYS A 489 -5.30 33.51 -11.88
N LEU A 490 -6.11 33.47 -10.82
CA LEU A 490 -7.23 32.55 -10.67
C LEU A 490 -8.49 33.35 -10.34
N LEU A 491 -9.56 33.12 -11.11
CA LEU A 491 -10.87 33.70 -10.88
C LEU A 491 -11.89 32.57 -10.67
N PRO A 492 -12.07 32.07 -9.43
CA PRO A 492 -13.14 31.12 -9.16
C PRO A 492 -14.50 31.82 -9.30
N MET A 493 -15.38 31.25 -10.12
CA MET A 493 -16.75 31.76 -10.33
C MET A 493 -17.75 30.65 -10.08
N ILE A 494 -18.78 30.94 -9.27
CA ILE A 494 -19.89 30.02 -9.03
C ILE A 494 -21.06 30.44 -9.92
N VAL A 495 -21.32 29.67 -10.97
CA VAL A 495 -22.48 29.89 -11.85
C VAL A 495 -23.69 29.17 -11.26
N ALA A 496 -24.47 29.88 -10.46
CA ALA A 496 -25.64 29.33 -9.76
C ALA A 496 -26.92 29.31 -10.61
N ARG A 497 -26.99 30.11 -11.68
CA ARG A 497 -28.20 30.28 -12.50
C ARG A 497 -27.84 30.33 -13.98
N GLY A 498 -28.72 29.77 -14.80
CA GLY A 498 -28.64 29.86 -16.26
C GLY A 498 -29.14 31.20 -16.80
N ASN A 499 -29.03 31.39 -18.11
CA ASN A 499 -29.49 32.60 -18.79
C ASN A 499 -31.01 32.83 -18.61
N ASP A 500 -31.77 31.73 -18.45
CA ASP A 500 -33.21 31.74 -18.19
C ASP A 500 -33.55 31.95 -16.69
N GLN A 501 -32.58 32.33 -15.85
CA GLN A 501 -32.70 32.49 -14.38
C GLN A 501 -33.06 31.21 -13.59
N VAL A 502 -33.15 30.07 -14.28
CA VAL A 502 -33.31 28.75 -13.66
C VAL A 502 -32.07 28.40 -12.85
N ALA A 503 -32.28 27.93 -11.61
CA ALA A 503 -31.20 27.48 -10.75
C ALA A 503 -30.54 26.24 -11.35
N ILE A 504 -29.22 26.29 -11.56
CA ILE A 504 -28.45 25.17 -12.07
C ILE A 504 -28.13 24.27 -10.88
N SER A 505 -28.55 23.00 -10.93
CA SER A 505 -28.30 22.05 -9.86
C SER A 505 -28.18 20.61 -10.37
N SER A 506 -27.22 19.88 -9.82
CA SER A 506 -27.03 18.44 -10.06
C SER A 506 -27.66 17.57 -8.95
N ARG A 507 -28.62 18.11 -8.19
CA ARG A 507 -29.43 17.34 -7.23
C ARG A 507 -30.19 16.23 -7.95
N PHE A 508 -30.30 15.06 -7.33
CA PHE A 508 -30.90 13.87 -7.94
C PHE A 508 -32.28 14.15 -8.55
N GLU A 509 -33.14 14.88 -7.83
CA GLU A 509 -34.49 15.25 -8.25
C GLU A 509 -34.54 16.16 -9.50
N THR A 510 -33.51 16.99 -9.71
CA THR A 510 -33.49 17.99 -10.80
C THR A 510 -32.64 17.55 -12.00
N ARG A 511 -32.01 16.37 -11.95
CA ARG A 511 -31.15 15.86 -13.03
C ARG A 511 -31.91 15.54 -14.32
N GLU A 512 -33.17 15.09 -14.19
CA GLU A 512 -34.02 14.78 -15.34
C GLU A 512 -34.63 16.04 -15.98
N ASP A 513 -34.48 17.21 -15.34
CA ASP A 513 -34.99 18.45 -15.88
C ASP A 513 -34.18 18.87 -17.12
N THR A 514 -34.87 18.84 -18.27
CA THR A 514 -34.33 19.29 -19.55
C THR A 514 -33.85 20.74 -19.52
N ALA A 515 -34.45 21.61 -18.70
CA ALA A 515 -34.03 23.00 -18.57
C ALA A 515 -32.64 23.11 -17.93
N VAL A 516 -32.36 22.30 -16.91
CA VAL A 516 -31.05 22.26 -16.24
C VAL A 516 -29.98 21.71 -17.19
N THR A 517 -30.29 20.62 -17.89
CA THR A 517 -29.38 20.02 -18.88
C THR A 517 -29.06 21.00 -20.01
N ARG A 518 -30.07 21.72 -20.52
CA ARG A 518 -29.88 22.76 -21.54
C ARG A 518 -28.98 23.89 -21.03
N ASN A 519 -29.17 24.34 -19.79
CA ASN A 519 -28.35 25.40 -19.20
C ASN A 519 -26.88 24.99 -19.04
N TYR A 520 -26.60 23.74 -18.62
CA TYR A 520 -25.23 23.22 -18.60
C TYR A 520 -24.60 23.16 -19.99
N GLY A 521 -25.37 22.70 -21.00
CA GLY A 521 -24.91 22.68 -22.39
C GLY A 521 -24.61 24.08 -22.94
N GLN A 522 -25.47 25.05 -22.63
CA GLN A 522 -25.27 26.45 -23.04
C GLN A 522 -24.04 27.07 -22.36
N LEU A 523 -23.86 26.85 -21.06
CA LEU A 523 -22.67 27.29 -20.33
C LEU A 523 -21.39 26.73 -20.97
N LEU A 524 -21.39 25.44 -21.32
CA LEU A 524 -20.25 24.80 -21.97
C LEU A 524 -19.94 25.44 -23.33
N VAL A 525 -20.97 25.65 -24.17
CA VAL A 525 -20.81 26.24 -25.51
C VAL A 525 -20.31 27.69 -25.41
N GLU A 526 -20.85 28.48 -24.50
CA GLU A 526 -20.43 29.87 -24.29
C GLU A 526 -18.98 29.92 -23.79
N THR A 527 -18.63 29.07 -22.82
CA THR A 527 -17.26 28.98 -22.31
C THR A 527 -16.28 28.52 -23.41
N ALA A 528 -16.66 27.53 -24.23
CA ALA A 528 -15.85 27.02 -25.33
C ALA A 528 -15.62 28.03 -26.46
N LYS A 529 -16.52 29.01 -26.64
CA LYS A 529 -16.30 30.10 -27.58
C LYS A 529 -15.27 31.11 -27.10
N THR A 530 -15.12 31.26 -25.79
CA THR A 530 -14.29 32.32 -25.19
C THR A 530 -12.94 31.82 -24.71
N VAL A 531 -12.86 30.59 -24.19
CA VAL A 531 -11.64 30.03 -23.60
C VAL A 531 -10.81 29.34 -24.69
N PRO A 532 -9.60 29.83 -24.99
CA PRO A 532 -8.69 29.18 -25.93
C PRO A 532 -8.05 27.92 -25.32
N ASP A 533 -7.45 27.08 -26.18
CA ASP A 533 -6.52 26.00 -25.81
C ASP A 533 -7.08 24.86 -24.94
N GLY A 534 -8.41 24.74 -24.87
CA GLY A 534 -9.11 23.58 -24.35
C GLY A 534 -9.76 23.79 -22.99
N ILE A 535 -10.81 23.00 -22.73
CA ILE A 535 -11.59 23.06 -21.49
C ILE A 535 -11.64 21.68 -20.87
N VAL A 536 -11.41 21.61 -19.56
CA VAL A 536 -11.59 20.40 -18.77
C VAL A 536 -12.92 20.50 -18.02
N CYS A 537 -13.84 19.57 -18.30
CA CYS A 537 -15.16 19.52 -17.67
C CYS A 537 -15.29 18.27 -16.81
N PHE A 538 -15.55 18.46 -15.51
CA PHE A 538 -15.79 17.38 -14.56
C PHE A 538 -17.29 17.22 -14.32
N PHE A 539 -17.78 16.00 -14.47
CA PHE A 539 -19.17 15.62 -14.19
C PHE A 539 -19.26 14.82 -12.88
N THR A 540 -20.44 14.80 -12.26
CA THR A 540 -20.67 14.12 -10.98
C THR A 540 -20.59 12.59 -11.07
N SER A 541 -20.85 12.02 -12.25
CA SER A 541 -20.83 10.58 -12.51
C SER A 541 -20.64 10.33 -14.02
N TYR A 542 -20.14 9.14 -14.36
CA TYR A 542 -20.03 8.66 -15.74
C TYR A 542 -21.37 8.27 -16.36
#